data_AF-A0A542XK74-F1
#
_entry.id   AF-A0A542XK74-F1
#
_cell.length_a   1.000
_cell.length_b   1.000
_cell.length_c   1.000
_cell.angle_alpha   90.00
_cell.angle_beta   90.00
_cell.angle_gamma   90.00
#
_symmetry.space_group_name_H-M   'P 1'
#
loop_
_entity.id
_entity.type
_entity.pdbx_description
1 polymer ?
#
loop_
_entity_poly.entity_id
_entity_poly.type
_entity_poly.pdbx_seq_one_letter_code
_entity_poly.pdbx_strand_id
1 'polypeptide(L)'
;MKTQTTGGMDDAAAPDHPSRSDGFVRGVSGLIGGPLGDHATALDRPVGRERRFWTAVRIVLALVCLTLALHWVQKSPCQDGAWTDNVQYTRFCYTDVLALYYAEGLNEGKVPYRDHPVEYPVLTGYFMGALGLPVHALGADDPSINQAMWFYNLNALVLGALAVATVAVLLALRRRRPWDAALFALSPALLLTATVNWDLLAIGLAAFGLLAWARRKPVLAGLLLGLGGAAKLWPLFLFWPILLLAIRSGRLRPALTAIGAGAAALVVVNLPTALLYPGNWGRFLELNTERPIDWGTLWYIGRYLDGKINVGEPGAGPFEWLSNNIPVLNNLAYALFFLACVGIAVLALRAPRRPRLAQLAFLVVAAFLIFSKVWSQQFVLWLLPLAVLARPKWGAFLAWQLAEVGYFVAFYGELLGTSTDTPVFPEGVFVLAATLRLATVVVLCVLIVQEILRPEQDAVRASYPDDPDAGVIDGAPDAGWVTRPRATARRPDRRPISP
;
A
#
# COMPACT_ATOMS: atom_id res chain seq x y z
N MET A 1 27.49 33.62 -4.02
CA MET A 1 26.86 32.32 -3.73
C MET A 1 25.51 32.58 -3.07
N LYS A 2 24.46 32.86 -3.86
CA LYS A 2 23.10 33.12 -3.37
C LYS A 2 22.28 31.85 -3.55
N THR A 3 21.85 31.27 -2.44
CA THR A 3 20.79 30.26 -2.39
C THR A 3 19.50 30.89 -2.90
N GLN A 4 19.19 30.68 -4.18
CA GLN A 4 17.83 30.91 -4.67
C GLN A 4 16.93 29.83 -4.08
N THR A 5 16.05 30.27 -3.18
CA THR A 5 14.87 29.52 -2.75
C THR A 5 14.01 29.20 -3.98
N THR A 6 13.95 27.93 -4.37
CA THR A 6 13.07 27.40 -5.43
C THR A 6 11.58 27.46 -5.09
N GLY A 7 11.22 27.85 -3.86
CA GLY A 7 9.83 27.87 -3.40
C GLY A 7 8.88 28.82 -4.13
N GLY A 8 9.38 29.79 -4.92
CA GLY A 8 8.54 30.76 -5.62
C GLY A 8 8.07 30.36 -7.03
N MET A 9 8.79 29.45 -7.72
CA MET A 9 8.45 29.06 -9.09
C MET A 9 7.46 27.89 -9.17
N ASP A 10 7.44 27.01 -8.15
CA ASP A 10 6.54 25.85 -8.14
C ASP A 10 5.07 26.20 -7.91
N ASP A 11 4.79 27.32 -7.22
CA ASP A 11 3.43 27.77 -6.87
C ASP A 11 2.74 28.58 -7.99
N ALA A 12 3.47 28.99 -9.03
CA ALA A 12 2.94 29.85 -10.10
C ALA A 12 2.22 29.08 -11.22
N ALA A 13 2.31 27.75 -11.24
CA ALA A 13 1.75 26.93 -12.32
C ALA A 13 0.35 26.41 -11.99
N ALA A 14 -0.48 26.29 -13.03
CA ALA A 14 -1.85 25.81 -12.92
C ALA A 14 -1.94 24.35 -12.40
N PRO A 15 -2.98 24.02 -11.61
CA PRO A 15 -3.27 22.65 -11.20
C PRO A 15 -3.72 21.79 -12.39
N ASP A 16 -3.40 20.50 -12.33
CA ASP A 16 -3.89 19.50 -13.27
C ASP A 16 -5.37 19.17 -13.02
N HIS A 17 -6.12 19.05 -14.11
CA HIS A 17 -7.54 18.68 -14.11
C HIS A 17 -7.73 17.35 -14.86
N PRO A 18 -8.12 16.26 -14.18
CA PRO A 18 -8.23 14.93 -14.78
C PRO A 18 -9.14 14.85 -16.01
N SER A 19 -10.21 15.66 -16.07
CA SER A 19 -11.09 15.71 -17.23
C SER A 19 -10.38 16.16 -18.53
N ARG A 20 -9.20 16.78 -18.42
CA ARG A 20 -8.36 17.18 -19.55
C ARG A 20 -7.12 16.29 -19.67
N SER A 21 -6.48 15.90 -18.58
CA SER A 21 -5.21 15.16 -18.61
C SER A 21 -5.36 13.65 -18.74
N ASP A 22 -6.49 13.07 -18.32
CA ASP A 22 -6.75 11.63 -18.35
C ASP A 22 -7.85 11.31 -19.39
N GLY A 23 -7.53 10.45 -20.37
CA GLY A 23 -8.45 10.10 -21.45
C GLY A 23 -9.72 9.38 -20.99
N PHE A 24 -9.61 8.57 -19.92
CA PHE A 24 -10.75 7.86 -19.34
C PHE A 24 -11.68 8.86 -18.63
N VAL A 25 -11.13 9.72 -17.77
CA VAL A 25 -11.94 10.73 -17.06
C VAL A 25 -12.54 11.74 -18.03
N ARG A 26 -11.79 12.13 -19.07
CA ARG A 26 -12.31 12.96 -20.16
C ARG A 26 -13.53 12.33 -20.82
N GLY A 27 -13.48 11.04 -21.15
CA GLY A 27 -14.60 10.30 -21.73
C GLY A 27 -15.81 10.25 -20.80
N VAL A 28 -15.61 9.85 -19.54
CA VAL A 28 -16.69 9.74 -18.53
C VAL A 28 -17.30 11.09 -18.19
N SER A 29 -16.50 12.17 -18.20
CA SER A 29 -17.01 13.52 -17.94
C SER A 29 -18.09 13.96 -18.92
N GLY A 30 -18.13 13.39 -20.14
CA GLY A 30 -19.21 13.62 -21.11
C GLY A 30 -20.61 13.30 -20.58
N LEU A 31 -20.74 12.39 -19.62
CA LEU A 31 -22.02 12.04 -18.99
C LEU A 31 -22.55 13.16 -18.08
N ILE A 32 -21.67 14.05 -17.60
CA ILE A 32 -22.00 15.13 -16.64
C ILE A 32 -21.67 16.52 -17.20
N GLY A 33 -21.72 16.67 -18.54
CA GLY A 33 -21.55 17.97 -19.22
C GLY A 33 -20.19 18.20 -19.88
N GLY A 34 -19.28 17.22 -19.81
CA GLY A 34 -18.00 17.23 -20.53
C GLY A 34 -16.81 17.76 -19.73
N PRO A 35 -15.64 17.85 -20.38
CA PRO A 35 -14.42 18.34 -19.75
C PRO A 35 -14.53 19.78 -19.28
N LEU A 36 -13.73 20.14 -18.26
CA LEU A 36 -13.63 21.52 -17.80
C LEU A 36 -13.30 22.48 -18.96
N GLY A 37 -14.23 23.40 -19.23
CA GLY A 37 -14.17 24.32 -20.37
C GLY A 37 -12.99 25.30 -20.31
N ASP A 38 -12.59 25.81 -21.47
CA ASP A 38 -11.41 26.68 -21.63
C ASP A 38 -11.53 28.03 -20.91
N HIS A 39 -12.75 28.47 -20.60
CA HIS A 39 -13.02 29.71 -19.86
C HIS A 39 -13.29 29.48 -18.36
N ALA A 40 -13.08 28.26 -17.86
CA ALA A 40 -13.28 27.97 -16.44
C ALA A 40 -12.27 28.75 -15.59
N THR A 41 -12.77 29.58 -14.68
CA THR A 41 -11.93 30.37 -13.74
C THR A 41 -10.97 29.53 -12.88
N ALA A 42 -11.15 28.22 -12.82
CA ALA A 42 -10.28 27.26 -12.11
C ALA A 42 -9.10 26.74 -12.95
N LEU A 43 -9.06 27.02 -14.26
CA LEU A 43 -8.03 26.52 -15.18
C LEU A 43 -6.71 27.28 -15.02
N ASP A 44 -6.77 28.62 -14.99
CA ASP A 44 -5.57 29.48 -15.02
C ASP A 44 -5.13 30.00 -13.64
N ARG A 45 -5.83 29.59 -12.56
CA ARG A 45 -5.51 30.09 -11.23
C ARG A 45 -4.35 29.30 -10.60
N PRO A 46 -3.31 29.99 -10.09
CA PRO A 46 -2.23 29.34 -9.39
C PRO A 46 -2.73 28.62 -8.13
N VAL A 47 -2.09 27.50 -7.81
CA VAL A 47 -2.37 26.72 -6.59
C VAL A 47 -2.26 27.63 -5.36
N GLY A 48 -3.26 27.59 -4.47
CA GLY A 48 -3.24 28.34 -3.20
C GLY A 48 -3.86 29.74 -3.23
N ARG A 49 -4.32 30.25 -4.37
CA ARG A 49 -5.06 31.54 -4.49
C ARG A 49 -6.57 31.39 -4.68
N GLU A 50 -7.13 30.25 -4.31
CA GLU A 50 -8.57 29.98 -4.43
C GLU A 50 -9.36 30.75 -3.37
N ARG A 51 -10.16 31.74 -3.80
CA ARG A 51 -11.08 32.49 -2.91
C ARG A 51 -12.39 31.74 -2.61
N ARG A 52 -12.56 30.51 -3.10
CA ARG A 52 -13.77 29.69 -2.90
C ARG A 52 -13.61 28.78 -1.69
N PHE A 53 -14.72 28.52 -0.99
CA PHE A 53 -14.73 27.56 0.10
C PHE A 53 -14.40 26.15 -0.41
N TRP A 54 -15.04 25.69 -1.49
CA TRP A 54 -14.77 24.39 -2.11
C TRP A 54 -13.52 24.42 -2.98
N THR A 55 -12.43 23.86 -2.43
CA THR A 55 -11.16 23.62 -3.12
C THR A 55 -11.03 22.12 -3.42
N ALA A 56 -10.20 21.73 -4.41
CA ALA A 56 -9.97 20.31 -4.70
C ALA A 56 -9.50 19.53 -3.45
N VAL A 57 -8.66 20.15 -2.62
CA VAL A 57 -8.20 19.61 -1.32
C VAL A 57 -9.38 19.30 -0.40
N ARG A 58 -10.29 20.27 -0.18
CA ARG A 58 -11.45 20.07 0.70
C ARG A 58 -12.43 19.06 0.15
N ILE A 59 -12.63 19.03 -1.16
CA ILE A 59 -13.49 18.04 -1.81
C ILE A 59 -12.90 16.64 -1.59
N VAL A 60 -11.62 16.42 -1.89
CA VAL A 60 -10.99 15.10 -1.71
C VAL A 60 -11.00 14.65 -0.24
N LEU A 61 -10.79 15.57 0.71
CA LEU A 61 -10.93 15.27 2.14
C LEU A 61 -12.37 14.91 2.53
N ALA A 62 -13.38 15.61 1.99
CA ALA A 62 -14.78 15.26 2.22
C ALA A 62 -15.13 13.90 1.60
N LEU A 63 -14.59 13.58 0.43
CA LEU A 63 -14.82 12.29 -0.24
C LEU A 63 -14.23 11.13 0.56
N VAL A 64 -13.02 11.25 1.14
CA VAL A 64 -12.50 10.16 1.99
C VAL A 64 -13.31 10.01 3.27
N CYS A 65 -13.77 11.09 3.89
CA CYS A 65 -14.67 11.02 5.04
C CYS A 65 -15.99 10.32 4.68
N LEU A 66 -16.56 10.61 3.50
CA LEU A 66 -17.75 9.94 3.00
C LEU A 66 -17.51 8.45 2.79
N THR A 67 -16.40 8.07 2.13
CA THR A 67 -16.02 6.67 1.92
C THR A 67 -15.87 5.91 3.23
N LEU A 68 -15.24 6.53 4.24
CA LEU A 68 -15.08 5.94 5.57
C LEU A 68 -16.40 5.83 6.33
N ALA A 69 -17.30 6.80 6.18
CA ALA A 69 -18.65 6.70 6.73
C ALA A 69 -19.43 5.55 6.08
N LEU A 70 -19.35 5.40 4.76
CA LEU A 70 -19.94 4.28 4.04
C LEU A 70 -19.32 2.94 4.46
N HIS A 71 -18.00 2.90 4.67
CA HIS A 71 -17.32 1.73 5.23
C HIS A 71 -17.85 1.36 6.61
N TRP A 72 -17.98 2.32 7.52
CA TRP A 72 -18.53 2.10 8.85
C TRP A 72 -19.97 1.58 8.77
N VAL A 73 -20.82 2.16 7.90
CA VAL A 73 -22.18 1.65 7.66
C VAL A 73 -22.15 0.22 7.13
N GLN A 74 -21.24 -0.10 6.20
CA GLN A 74 -21.06 -1.44 5.65
C GLN A 74 -20.67 -2.47 6.72
N LYS A 75 -19.86 -2.08 7.72
CA LYS A 75 -19.44 -2.95 8.83
C LYS A 75 -20.39 -2.95 10.02
N SER A 76 -21.25 -1.95 10.14
CA SER A 76 -22.19 -1.77 11.26
C SER A 76 -23.06 -2.99 11.60
N PRO A 77 -23.48 -3.88 10.68
CA PRO A 77 -24.33 -5.03 11.04
C PRO A 77 -23.61 -6.09 11.89
N CYS A 78 -22.29 -6.00 12.05
CA CYS A 78 -21.45 -6.93 12.79
C CYS A 78 -20.76 -6.30 14.00
N GLN A 79 -20.94 -5.01 14.25
CA GLN A 79 -20.08 -4.28 15.19
C GLN A 79 -20.31 -4.68 16.66
N ASP A 80 -21.46 -5.28 16.98
CA ASP A 80 -21.80 -5.71 18.35
C ASP A 80 -21.04 -6.96 18.81
N GLY A 81 -20.41 -7.68 17.87
CA GLY A 81 -19.69 -8.93 18.13
C GLY A 81 -20.58 -10.14 18.40
N ALA A 82 -21.90 -10.00 18.34
CA ALA A 82 -22.86 -11.09 18.59
C ALA A 82 -23.13 -11.89 17.32
N TRP A 83 -22.06 -12.44 16.74
CA TRP A 83 -22.15 -13.14 15.45
C TRP A 83 -22.78 -14.53 15.62
N THR A 84 -24.00 -14.68 15.11
CA THR A 84 -24.68 -15.98 14.96
C THR A 84 -24.97 -16.25 13.49
N ASP A 85 -25.19 -17.52 13.14
CA ASP A 85 -25.62 -17.95 11.80
C ASP A 85 -24.75 -17.41 10.65
N ASN A 86 -23.45 -17.26 10.92
CA ASN A 86 -22.48 -16.72 9.95
C ASN A 86 -22.86 -15.33 9.38
N VAL A 87 -23.55 -14.50 10.16
CA VAL A 87 -23.96 -13.14 9.77
C VAL A 87 -22.78 -12.29 9.29
N GLN A 88 -21.60 -12.50 9.87
CA GLN A 88 -20.36 -11.84 9.52
C GLN A 88 -19.87 -12.14 8.11
N TYR A 89 -20.21 -13.32 7.59
CA TYR A 89 -19.87 -13.73 6.23
C TYR A 89 -20.99 -13.37 5.26
N THR A 90 -22.26 -13.66 5.61
CA THR A 90 -23.41 -13.38 4.74
C THR A 90 -23.67 -11.88 4.52
N ARG A 91 -23.33 -11.02 5.48
CA ARG A 91 -23.43 -9.55 5.36
C ARG A 91 -22.12 -8.86 5.00
N PHE A 92 -21.06 -9.61 4.69
CA PHE A 92 -19.74 -9.08 4.34
C PHE A 92 -19.10 -8.16 5.39
N CYS A 93 -19.50 -8.27 6.66
CA CYS A 93 -19.11 -7.34 7.73
C CYS A 93 -18.07 -7.89 8.73
N TYR A 94 -17.51 -9.07 8.49
CA TYR A 94 -16.37 -9.59 9.23
C TYR A 94 -15.19 -8.60 9.30
N THR A 95 -14.49 -8.62 10.43
CA THR A 95 -13.28 -7.83 10.68
C THR A 95 -12.40 -8.53 11.71
N ASP A 96 -11.10 -8.63 11.43
CA ASP A 96 -10.10 -9.12 12.38
C ASP A 96 -9.98 -8.20 13.59
N VAL A 97 -10.29 -6.90 13.42
CA VAL A 97 -10.30 -5.94 14.53
C VAL A 97 -11.19 -6.44 15.66
N LEU A 98 -12.42 -6.88 15.35
CA LEU A 98 -13.33 -7.37 16.38
C LEU A 98 -13.00 -8.81 16.79
N ALA A 99 -12.69 -9.70 15.83
CA ALA A 99 -12.39 -11.10 16.14
C ALA A 99 -11.19 -11.24 17.10
N LEU A 100 -10.15 -10.44 16.88
CA LEU A 100 -8.93 -10.47 17.69
C LEU A 100 -9.08 -9.74 19.03
N TYR A 101 -10.17 -8.99 19.27
CA TYR A 101 -10.49 -8.53 20.62
C TYR A 101 -10.62 -9.70 21.61
N TYR A 102 -11.24 -10.77 21.12
CA TYR A 102 -11.45 -12.01 21.87
C TYR A 102 -10.27 -12.96 21.74
N ALA A 103 -9.79 -13.21 20.52
CA ALA A 103 -8.74 -14.21 20.30
C ALA A 103 -7.40 -13.83 20.95
N GLU A 104 -7.09 -12.53 21.04
CA GLU A 104 -5.86 -12.04 21.69
C GLU A 104 -6.03 -11.77 23.21
N GLY A 105 -7.22 -12.09 23.75
CA GLY A 105 -7.52 -11.95 25.18
C GLY A 105 -7.62 -10.52 25.70
N LEU A 106 -7.80 -9.52 24.83
CA LEU A 106 -8.01 -8.12 25.25
C LEU A 106 -9.32 -7.96 26.03
N ASN A 107 -10.34 -8.73 25.67
CA ASN A 107 -11.61 -8.85 26.40
C ASN A 107 -11.46 -9.41 27.82
N GLU A 108 -10.32 -10.01 28.15
CA GLU A 108 -9.96 -10.53 29.48
C GLU A 108 -8.93 -9.64 30.19
N GLY A 109 -8.59 -8.48 29.61
CA GLY A 109 -7.62 -7.55 30.17
C GLY A 109 -6.15 -7.98 30.00
N LYS A 110 -5.85 -8.96 29.13
CA LYS A 110 -4.46 -9.40 28.90
C LYS A 110 -3.67 -8.32 28.16
N VAL A 111 -2.50 -7.96 28.70
CA VAL A 111 -1.61 -7.01 28.03
C VAL A 111 -0.83 -7.73 26.92
N PRO A 112 -0.87 -7.23 25.67
CA PRO A 112 -0.09 -7.75 24.54
C PRO A 112 1.37 -8.03 24.88
N TYR A 113 1.84 -9.22 24.51
CA TYR A 113 3.16 -9.80 24.78
C TYR A 113 3.50 -10.09 26.23
N ARG A 114 2.99 -9.32 27.19
CA ARG A 114 3.22 -9.58 28.61
C ARG A 114 2.41 -10.78 29.09
N ASP A 115 1.10 -10.76 28.82
CA ASP A 115 0.14 -11.77 29.29
C ASP A 115 -0.39 -12.66 28.15
N HIS A 116 -0.16 -12.27 26.88
CA HIS A 116 -0.63 -13.02 25.70
C HIS A 116 0.34 -12.93 24.51
N PRO A 117 0.63 -14.04 23.79
CA PRO A 117 1.42 -14.03 22.57
C PRO A 117 0.61 -13.51 21.37
N VAL A 118 1.04 -12.41 20.74
CA VAL A 118 0.24 -11.72 19.71
C VAL A 118 0.69 -12.06 18.29
N GLU A 119 -0.26 -12.23 17.36
CA GLU A 119 0.04 -12.62 15.98
C GLU A 119 0.61 -11.49 15.10
N TYR A 120 0.64 -10.25 15.62
CA TYR A 120 1.09 -9.05 14.94
C TYR A 120 2.48 -8.57 15.42
N PRO A 121 3.16 -7.70 14.65
CA PRO A 121 4.37 -7.00 15.10
C PRO A 121 4.14 -6.11 16.32
N VAL A 122 5.20 -5.90 17.10
CA VAL A 122 5.18 -5.27 18.43
C VAL A 122 4.40 -3.95 18.48
N LEU A 123 4.58 -3.05 17.50
CA LEU A 123 3.87 -1.77 17.51
C LEU A 123 2.36 -1.95 17.32
N THR A 124 1.95 -2.88 16.47
CA THR A 124 0.52 -3.18 16.25
C THR A 124 -0.07 -3.89 17.46
N GLY A 125 0.64 -4.85 18.07
CA GLY A 125 0.17 -5.49 19.31
C GLY A 125 -0.06 -4.48 20.43
N TYR A 126 0.88 -3.55 20.67
CA TYR A 126 0.66 -2.48 21.64
C TYR A 126 -0.42 -1.48 21.22
N PHE A 127 -0.58 -1.22 19.92
CA PHE A 127 -1.69 -0.40 19.41
C PHE A 127 -3.05 -1.04 19.71
N MET A 128 -3.18 -2.36 19.54
CA MET A 128 -4.38 -3.12 19.92
C MET A 128 -4.66 -2.99 21.41
N GLY A 129 -3.63 -3.17 22.26
CA GLY A 129 -3.75 -3.00 23.71
C GLY A 129 -4.13 -1.58 24.13
N ALA A 130 -3.55 -0.56 23.50
CA ALA A 130 -3.82 0.84 23.79
C ALA A 130 -5.28 1.24 23.51
N LEU A 131 -5.93 0.58 22.55
CA LEU A 131 -7.35 0.81 22.25
C LEU A 131 -8.28 -0.18 22.96
N GLY A 132 -7.83 -1.40 23.24
CA GLY A 132 -8.65 -2.48 23.81
C GLY A 132 -8.71 -2.48 25.33
N LEU A 133 -7.58 -2.29 26.01
CA LEU A 133 -7.52 -2.36 27.48
C LEU A 133 -8.37 -1.28 28.17
N PRO A 134 -8.42 -0.02 27.68
CA PRO A 134 -9.33 0.97 28.27
C PRO A 134 -10.80 0.59 28.09
N VAL A 135 -11.17 -0.01 26.95
CA VAL A 135 -12.54 -0.49 26.70
C VAL A 135 -12.90 -1.62 27.64
N HIS A 136 -11.99 -2.59 27.83
CA HIS A 136 -12.17 -3.66 28.81
C HIS A 136 -12.30 -3.10 30.23
N ALA A 137 -11.39 -2.21 30.66
CA ALA A 137 -11.40 -1.65 32.01
C ALA A 137 -12.70 -0.89 32.34
N LEU A 138 -13.32 -0.25 31.35
CA LEU A 138 -14.61 0.43 31.53
C LEU A 138 -15.81 -0.53 31.51
N GLY A 139 -15.76 -1.59 30.70
CA GLY A 139 -16.88 -2.50 30.50
C GLY A 139 -16.84 -3.81 31.27
N ALA A 140 -15.75 -4.11 31.99
CA ALA A 140 -15.60 -5.39 32.72
C ALA A 140 -16.66 -5.56 33.81
N ASP A 141 -16.95 -4.49 34.55
CA ASP A 141 -17.90 -4.48 35.67
C ASP A 141 -19.27 -3.86 35.30
N ASP A 142 -19.46 -3.46 34.03
CA ASP A 142 -20.68 -2.83 33.56
C ASP A 142 -21.26 -3.57 32.33
N PRO A 143 -22.23 -4.48 32.56
CA PRO A 143 -22.89 -5.23 31.49
C PRO A 143 -23.66 -4.35 30.49
N SER A 144 -23.94 -3.09 30.80
CA SER A 144 -24.60 -2.16 29.87
C SER A 144 -23.66 -1.72 28.74
N ILE A 145 -22.35 -1.90 28.91
CA ILE A 145 -21.32 -1.53 27.94
C ILE A 145 -21.01 -2.74 27.06
N ASN A 146 -21.44 -2.69 25.79
CA ASN A 146 -20.94 -3.62 24.78
C ASN A 146 -19.48 -3.30 24.42
N GLN A 147 -18.55 -4.01 25.05
CA GLN A 147 -17.11 -3.83 24.85
C GLN A 147 -16.69 -4.04 23.39
N ALA A 148 -17.23 -5.05 22.70
CA ALA A 148 -16.90 -5.33 21.30
C ALA A 148 -17.23 -4.14 20.39
N MET A 149 -18.42 -3.58 20.55
CA MET A 149 -18.87 -2.41 19.79
C MET A 149 -18.00 -1.19 20.03
N TRP A 150 -17.68 -0.90 21.30
CA TRP A 150 -16.82 0.24 21.63
C TRP A 150 -15.39 0.05 21.14
N PHE A 151 -14.84 -1.16 21.25
CA PHE A 151 -13.52 -1.47 20.72
C PHE A 151 -13.47 -1.32 19.20
N TYR A 152 -14.46 -1.87 18.49
CA TYR A 152 -14.55 -1.70 17.04
C TYR A 152 -14.68 -0.23 16.64
N ASN A 153 -15.59 0.52 17.26
CA ASN A 153 -15.84 1.92 16.91
C ASN A 153 -14.63 2.82 17.19
N LEU A 154 -13.92 2.58 18.30
CA LEU A 154 -12.68 3.29 18.61
C LEU A 154 -11.61 3.01 17.55
N ASN A 155 -11.43 1.75 17.16
CA ASN A 155 -10.51 1.38 16.09
C ASN A 155 -10.94 1.99 14.75
N ALA A 156 -12.21 1.93 14.39
CA ALA A 156 -12.74 2.52 13.16
C ALA A 156 -12.47 4.03 13.09
N LEU A 157 -12.63 4.74 14.21
CA LEU A 157 -12.32 6.17 14.31
C LEU A 157 -10.82 6.44 14.12
N VAL A 158 -9.95 5.71 14.83
CA VAL A 158 -8.49 5.94 14.76
C VAL A 158 -7.92 5.54 13.40
N LEU A 159 -8.32 4.39 12.86
CA LEU A 159 -7.92 3.94 11.53
C LEU A 159 -8.49 4.86 10.43
N GLY A 160 -9.73 5.32 10.58
CA GLY A 160 -10.32 6.33 9.71
C GLY A 160 -9.53 7.66 9.72
N ALA A 161 -9.12 8.13 10.90
CA ALA A 161 -8.27 9.31 11.03
C ALA A 161 -6.91 9.12 10.33
N LEU A 162 -6.31 7.92 10.40
CA LEU A 162 -5.08 7.58 9.68
C LEU A 162 -5.27 7.55 8.16
N ALA A 163 -6.42 7.09 7.66
CA ALA A 163 -6.76 7.17 6.23
C ALA A 163 -6.94 8.63 5.77
N VAL A 164 -7.63 9.47 6.55
CA VAL A 164 -7.75 10.92 6.26
C VAL A 164 -6.37 11.58 6.27
N ALA A 165 -5.53 11.27 7.25
CA ALA A 165 -4.17 11.77 7.33
C ALA A 165 -3.32 11.32 6.13
N THR A 166 -3.49 10.09 5.67
CA THR A 166 -2.86 9.56 4.45
C THR A 166 -3.27 10.37 3.22
N VAL A 167 -4.56 10.69 3.06
CA VAL A 167 -5.03 11.57 1.97
C VAL A 167 -4.45 12.97 2.08
N ALA A 168 -4.37 13.55 3.28
CA ALA A 168 -3.73 14.84 3.50
C ALA A 168 -2.24 14.81 3.10
N VAL A 169 -1.54 13.71 3.36
CA VAL A 169 -0.17 13.49 2.91
C VAL A 169 -0.09 13.40 1.38
N LEU A 170 -0.96 12.63 0.73
CA LEU A 170 -1.01 12.54 -0.75
C LEU A 170 -1.24 13.92 -1.38
N LEU A 171 -2.17 14.70 -0.83
CA LEU A 171 -2.42 16.09 -1.26
C LEU A 171 -1.19 16.99 -1.06
N ALA A 172 -0.43 16.78 0.03
CA ALA A 172 0.81 17.51 0.29
C ALA A 172 1.96 17.12 -0.66
N LEU A 173 2.01 15.86 -1.10
CA LEU A 173 2.98 15.33 -2.09
C LEU A 173 2.58 15.66 -3.54
N ARG A 174 1.29 15.92 -3.80
CA ARG A 174 0.72 16.19 -5.14
C ARG A 174 0.02 17.55 -5.20
N ARG A 175 0.69 18.61 -4.77
CA ARG A 175 0.10 19.97 -4.72
C ARG A 175 -0.46 20.46 -6.06
N ARG A 176 0.22 20.15 -7.16
CA ARG A 176 -0.21 20.54 -8.53
C ARG A 176 -1.17 19.53 -9.17
N ARG A 177 -1.43 18.39 -8.52
CA ARG A 177 -2.34 17.34 -9.00
C ARG A 177 -3.24 16.82 -7.86
N PRO A 178 -3.97 17.69 -7.16
CA PRO A 178 -4.70 17.31 -5.94
C PRO A 178 -5.78 16.25 -6.21
N TRP A 179 -6.36 16.22 -7.41
CA TRP A 179 -7.35 15.22 -7.80
C TRP A 179 -6.78 13.80 -7.94
N ASP A 180 -5.46 13.62 -8.05
CA ASP A 180 -4.84 12.29 -8.02
C ASP A 180 -5.18 11.57 -6.71
N ALA A 181 -5.26 12.30 -5.59
CA ALA A 181 -5.61 11.74 -4.28
C ALA A 181 -7.07 11.24 -4.21
N ALA A 182 -7.93 11.61 -5.16
CA ALA A 182 -9.29 11.07 -5.25
C ALA A 182 -9.30 9.56 -5.54
N LEU A 183 -8.27 9.03 -6.22
CA LEU A 183 -8.11 7.58 -6.45
C LEU A 183 -8.04 6.81 -5.13
N PHE A 184 -7.35 7.35 -4.11
CA PHE A 184 -7.33 6.76 -2.77
C PHE A 184 -8.67 7.02 -2.06
N ALA A 185 -9.12 8.28 -2.07
CA ALA A 185 -10.29 8.72 -1.32
C ALA A 185 -11.59 8.00 -1.71
N LEU A 186 -11.74 7.63 -2.99
CA LEU A 186 -12.92 6.96 -3.54
C LEU A 186 -12.69 5.48 -3.85
N SER A 187 -11.58 4.91 -3.39
CA SER A 187 -11.23 3.51 -3.69
C SER A 187 -12.27 2.54 -3.10
N PRO A 188 -12.88 1.66 -3.91
CA PRO A 188 -13.70 0.56 -3.39
C PRO A 188 -12.94 -0.35 -2.42
N ALA A 189 -11.62 -0.51 -2.62
CA ALA A 189 -10.80 -1.31 -1.71
C ALA A 189 -10.70 -0.65 -0.32
N LEU A 190 -10.56 0.68 -0.26
CA LEU A 190 -10.64 1.41 1.00
C LEU A 190 -12.02 1.23 1.65
N LEU A 191 -13.10 1.40 0.87
CA LEU A 191 -14.47 1.24 1.36
C LEU A 191 -14.75 -0.16 1.93
N LEU A 192 -14.15 -1.22 1.40
CA LEU A 192 -14.43 -2.59 1.83
C LEU A 192 -13.47 -3.09 2.92
N THR A 193 -12.24 -2.57 2.96
CA THR A 193 -11.17 -3.17 3.77
C THR A 193 -10.54 -2.26 4.83
N ALA A 194 -10.96 -0.98 4.94
CA ALA A 194 -10.32 0.00 5.84
C ALA A 194 -10.15 -0.48 7.29
N THR A 195 -11.16 -1.14 7.87
CA THR A 195 -11.10 -1.72 9.22
C THR A 195 -11.17 -3.24 9.21
N VAL A 196 -10.73 -3.92 8.14
CA VAL A 196 -10.56 -5.38 8.21
C VAL A 196 -9.46 -5.73 9.21
N ASN A 197 -8.37 -4.96 9.23
CA ASN A 197 -7.32 -5.06 10.25
C ASN A 197 -6.67 -3.67 10.51
N TRP A 198 -5.52 -3.65 11.19
CA TRP A 198 -4.76 -2.45 11.53
C TRP A 198 -3.78 -1.92 10.47
N ASP A 199 -3.83 -2.38 9.21
CA ASP A 199 -2.84 -2.02 8.20
C ASP A 199 -2.78 -0.50 7.91
N LEU A 200 -3.86 0.26 8.18
CA LEU A 200 -3.86 1.72 8.07
C LEU A 200 -2.86 2.42 9.02
N LEU A 201 -2.45 1.78 10.12
CA LEU A 201 -1.36 2.25 10.97
C LEU A 201 -0.03 2.26 10.21
N ALA A 202 0.33 1.13 9.58
CA ALA A 202 1.54 1.02 8.79
C ALA A 202 1.50 1.92 7.54
N ILE A 203 0.34 2.03 6.89
CA ILE A 203 0.14 2.92 5.73
C ILE A 203 0.31 4.38 6.11
N GLY A 204 -0.29 4.83 7.20
CA GLY A 204 -0.13 6.21 7.69
C GLY A 204 1.33 6.53 7.98
N LEU A 205 2.01 5.66 8.74
CA LEU A 205 3.44 5.80 9.04
C LEU A 205 4.31 5.82 7.77
N ALA A 206 4.03 4.94 6.80
CA ALA A 206 4.73 4.91 5.51
C ALA A 206 4.51 6.20 4.71
N ALA A 207 3.28 6.69 4.62
CA ALA A 207 2.94 7.92 3.92
C ALA A 207 3.65 9.13 4.54
N PHE A 208 3.60 9.29 5.87
CA PHE A 208 4.33 10.35 6.55
C PHE A 208 5.85 10.20 6.42
N GLY A 209 6.38 8.98 6.38
CA GLY A 209 7.78 8.69 6.09
C GLY A 209 8.21 9.19 4.71
N LEU A 210 7.41 8.91 3.67
CA LEU A 210 7.61 9.43 2.32
C LEU A 210 7.50 10.96 2.27
N LEU A 211 6.56 11.55 3.01
CA LEU A 211 6.45 13.01 3.11
C LEU A 211 7.67 13.64 3.79
N ALA A 212 8.16 13.04 4.86
CA ALA A 212 9.37 13.50 5.54
C ALA A 212 10.60 13.40 4.60
N TRP A 213 10.67 12.32 3.81
CA TRP A 213 11.70 12.15 2.79
C TRP A 213 11.63 13.24 1.72
N ALA A 214 10.45 13.46 1.13
CA ALA A 214 10.20 14.52 0.15
C ALA A 214 10.54 15.92 0.70
N ARG A 215 10.32 16.14 2.01
CA ARG A 215 10.71 17.36 2.74
C ARG A 215 12.17 17.41 3.18
N ARG A 216 13.03 16.52 2.66
CA ARG A 216 14.47 16.46 2.92
C ARG A 216 14.83 16.23 4.40
N LYS A 217 13.98 15.50 5.14
CA LYS A 217 14.19 15.10 6.55
C LYS A 217 14.49 13.60 6.67
N PRO A 218 15.70 13.13 6.31
CA PRO A 218 16.01 11.70 6.22
C PRO A 218 15.88 10.96 7.56
N VAL A 219 16.24 11.59 8.69
CA VAL A 219 16.10 10.95 10.02
C VAL A 219 14.62 10.68 10.33
N LEU A 220 13.75 11.68 10.19
CA LEU A 220 12.32 11.53 10.43
C LEU A 220 11.69 10.52 9.47
N ALA A 221 12.10 10.54 8.19
CA ALA A 221 11.67 9.54 7.21
C ALA A 221 12.04 8.13 7.67
N GLY A 222 13.30 7.93 8.07
CA GLY A 222 13.79 6.68 8.61
C GLY A 222 13.01 6.19 9.81
N LEU A 223 12.83 7.05 10.83
CA LEU A 223 12.08 6.72 12.05
C LEU A 223 10.65 6.27 11.71
N LEU A 224 9.93 7.02 10.87
CA LEU A 224 8.54 6.69 10.50
C LEU A 224 8.43 5.40 9.69
N LEU A 225 9.35 5.17 8.74
CA LEU A 225 9.39 3.90 7.99
C LEU A 225 9.77 2.72 8.89
N GLY A 226 10.68 2.91 9.85
CA GLY A 226 11.06 1.90 10.84
C GLY A 226 9.92 1.57 11.81
N LEU A 227 9.21 2.59 12.32
CA LEU A 227 7.98 2.40 13.10
C LEU A 227 6.91 1.70 12.26
N GLY A 228 6.76 2.08 10.99
CA GLY A 228 5.91 1.38 10.03
C GLY A 228 6.26 -0.10 9.95
N GLY A 229 7.55 -0.42 9.81
CA GLY A 229 8.10 -1.78 9.88
C GLY A 229 7.77 -2.54 11.16
N ALA A 230 7.77 -1.84 12.30
CA ALA A 230 7.39 -2.40 13.59
C ALA A 230 5.87 -2.60 13.76
N ALA A 231 5.04 -2.01 12.90
CA ALA A 231 3.60 -2.24 12.82
C ALA A 231 3.24 -3.31 11.76
N LYS A 232 3.94 -3.29 10.61
CA LYS A 232 3.84 -4.26 9.52
C LYS A 232 5.15 -4.22 8.73
N LEU A 233 5.68 -5.34 8.26
CA LEU A 233 7.04 -5.35 7.68
C LEU A 233 7.21 -4.55 6.37
N TRP A 234 6.14 -4.36 5.58
CA TRP A 234 6.24 -3.83 4.22
C TRP A 234 6.81 -2.41 4.07
N PRO A 235 6.62 -1.44 5.00
CA PRO A 235 7.23 -0.11 4.88
C PRO A 235 8.76 -0.15 4.87
N LEU A 236 9.39 -1.20 5.41
CA LEU A 236 10.84 -1.40 5.32
C LEU A 236 11.30 -1.61 3.88
N PHE A 237 10.46 -2.17 3.02
CA PHE A 237 10.78 -2.35 1.60
C PHE A 237 10.98 -1.02 0.88
N LEU A 238 10.47 0.09 1.42
CA LEU A 238 10.66 1.44 0.87
C LEU A 238 12.10 1.95 1.01
N PHE A 239 12.92 1.35 1.88
CA PHE A 239 14.35 1.68 1.94
C PHE A 239 15.11 1.24 0.68
N TRP A 240 14.69 0.15 0.03
CA TRP A 240 15.32 -0.33 -1.19
C TRP A 240 15.26 0.68 -2.35
N PRO A 241 14.09 1.20 -2.77
CA PRO A 241 14.04 2.20 -3.84
C PRO A 241 14.70 3.52 -3.43
N ILE A 242 14.65 3.93 -2.15
CA ILE A 242 15.41 5.09 -1.65
C ILE A 242 16.92 4.89 -1.88
N LEU A 243 17.44 3.71 -1.52
CA LEU A 243 18.85 3.36 -1.69
C LEU A 243 19.25 3.31 -3.17
N LEU A 244 18.43 2.68 -4.04
CA LEU A 244 18.70 2.60 -5.49
C LEU A 244 18.82 4.00 -6.11
N LEU A 245 17.89 4.91 -5.78
CA LEU A 245 17.93 6.28 -6.28
C LEU A 245 19.10 7.07 -5.70
N ALA A 246 19.48 6.82 -4.44
CA ALA A 246 20.65 7.41 -3.81
C ALA A 246 21.96 6.95 -4.46
N ILE A 247 22.07 5.67 -4.80
CA ILE A 247 23.19 5.11 -5.59
C ILE A 247 23.26 5.80 -6.95
N ARG A 248 22.12 5.89 -7.65
CA ARG A 248 22.04 6.49 -8.98
C ARG A 248 22.37 7.98 -9.01
N SER A 249 22.07 8.70 -7.93
CA SER A 249 22.33 10.15 -7.80
C SER A 249 23.63 10.50 -7.08
N GLY A 250 24.35 9.50 -6.54
CA GLY A 250 25.55 9.72 -5.71
C GLY A 250 25.25 10.33 -4.33
N ARG A 251 23.99 10.29 -3.87
CA ARG A 251 23.52 10.88 -2.60
C ARG A 251 23.32 9.81 -1.52
N LEU A 252 24.33 8.99 -1.25
CA LEU A 252 24.22 7.87 -0.30
C LEU A 252 24.01 8.28 1.15
N ARG A 253 24.63 9.37 1.62
CA ARG A 253 24.57 9.78 3.04
C ARG A 253 23.13 9.94 3.56
N PRO A 254 22.22 10.70 2.91
CA PRO A 254 20.82 10.77 3.35
C PRO A 254 20.09 9.42 3.38
N ALA A 255 20.32 8.54 2.39
CA ALA A 255 19.68 7.23 2.37
C ALA A 255 20.16 6.35 3.52
N LEU A 256 21.48 6.29 3.74
CA LEU A 256 22.05 5.56 4.88
C LEU A 256 21.62 6.14 6.23
N THR A 257 21.42 7.46 6.31
CA THR A 257 20.88 8.12 7.50
C THR A 257 19.44 7.68 7.77
N ALA A 258 18.59 7.62 6.73
CA ALA A 258 17.22 7.14 6.87
C ALA A 258 17.17 5.65 7.25
N ILE A 259 18.00 4.81 6.60
CA ILE A 259 18.10 3.38 6.93
C ILE A 259 18.55 3.18 8.38
N GLY A 260 19.60 3.89 8.81
CA GLY A 260 20.10 3.81 10.19
C GLY A 260 19.06 4.25 11.22
N ALA A 261 18.33 5.34 10.95
CA ALA A 261 17.24 5.80 11.81
C ALA A 261 16.07 4.79 11.85
N GLY A 262 15.73 4.16 10.72
CA GLY A 262 14.70 3.12 10.68
C GLY A 262 15.09 1.86 11.43
N ALA A 263 16.33 1.41 11.28
CA ALA A 263 16.87 0.30 12.06
C ALA A 263 16.85 0.61 13.57
N ALA A 264 17.24 1.82 13.97
CA ALA A 264 17.16 2.25 15.36
C ALA A 264 15.72 2.23 15.89
N ALA A 265 14.73 2.72 15.13
CA ALA A 265 13.33 2.67 15.53
C ALA A 265 12.82 1.22 15.69
N LEU A 266 13.14 0.33 14.76
CA LEU A 266 12.80 -1.09 14.85
C LEU A 266 13.36 -1.73 16.13
N VAL A 267 14.65 -1.50 16.40
CA VAL A 267 15.32 -2.04 17.58
C VAL A 267 14.69 -1.46 18.85
N VAL A 268 14.49 -0.15 18.95
CA VAL A 268 13.91 0.48 20.13
C VAL A 268 12.51 -0.04 20.43
N VAL A 269 11.69 -0.28 19.41
CA VAL A 269 10.34 -0.82 19.60
C VAL A 269 10.35 -2.31 19.96
N ASN A 270 11.18 -3.12 19.30
CA ASN A 270 11.14 -4.58 19.50
C ASN A 270 11.95 -5.05 20.70
N LEU A 271 13.09 -4.40 21.00
CA LEU A 271 14.07 -4.89 21.96
C LEU A 271 13.49 -5.07 23.37
N PRO A 272 12.70 -4.14 23.94
CA PRO A 272 12.11 -4.35 25.27
C PRO A 272 11.25 -5.60 25.34
N THR A 273 10.38 -5.81 24.35
CA THR A 273 9.49 -6.97 24.28
C THR A 273 10.26 -8.26 24.04
N ALA A 274 11.26 -8.24 23.17
CA ALA A 274 12.11 -9.40 22.89
C ALA A 274 12.94 -9.83 24.12
N LEU A 275 13.36 -8.89 24.97
CA LEU A 275 14.12 -9.18 26.20
C LEU A 275 13.22 -9.64 27.35
N LEU A 276 12.07 -9.00 27.54
CA LEU A 276 11.17 -9.28 28.67
C LEU A 276 10.26 -10.48 28.41
N TYR A 277 9.84 -10.67 27.16
CA TYR A 277 8.85 -11.68 26.76
C TYR A 277 9.26 -12.42 25.47
N PRO A 278 10.44 -13.10 25.46
CA PRO A 278 11.01 -13.67 24.24
C PRO A 278 10.09 -14.68 23.54
N GLY A 279 9.40 -15.55 24.28
CA GLY A 279 8.47 -16.53 23.71
C GLY A 279 7.27 -15.86 23.02
N ASN A 280 6.66 -14.88 23.68
CA ASN A 280 5.51 -14.16 23.15
C ASN A 280 5.88 -13.26 21.98
N TRP A 281 7.08 -12.66 21.99
CA TRP A 281 7.63 -11.91 20.86
C TRP A 281 7.91 -12.82 19.65
N GLY A 282 8.45 -14.03 19.89
CA GLY A 282 8.78 -15.01 18.85
C GLY A 282 7.57 -15.55 18.09
N ARG A 283 6.37 -15.51 18.69
CA ARG A 283 5.13 -16.04 18.09
C ARG A 283 4.83 -15.43 16.71
N PHE A 284 5.05 -14.13 16.54
CA PHE A 284 4.88 -13.47 15.24
C PHE A 284 5.79 -14.10 14.17
N LEU A 285 7.06 -14.38 14.50
CA LEU A 285 8.03 -14.95 13.57
C LEU A 285 7.72 -16.40 13.22
N GLU A 286 7.32 -17.18 14.21
CA GLU A 286 6.86 -18.56 14.06
C GLU A 286 5.66 -18.63 13.10
N LEU A 287 4.61 -17.83 13.34
CA LEU A 287 3.42 -17.79 12.49
C LEU A 287 3.73 -17.43 11.04
N ASN A 288 4.63 -16.46 10.79
CA ASN A 288 5.00 -16.13 9.41
C ASN A 288 5.77 -17.28 8.73
N THR A 289 6.55 -18.04 9.50
CA THR A 289 7.33 -19.17 9.01
C THR A 289 6.43 -20.35 8.67
N GLU A 290 5.44 -20.65 9.51
CA GLU A 290 4.62 -21.86 9.45
C GLU A 290 3.30 -21.69 8.70
N ARG A 291 2.84 -20.45 8.44
CA ARG A 291 1.56 -20.20 7.73
C ARG A 291 1.48 -20.98 6.40
N PRO A 292 0.36 -21.66 6.13
CA PRO A 292 0.14 -22.34 4.85
C PRO A 292 -0.08 -21.32 3.72
N ILE A 293 -0.28 -21.84 2.51
CA ILE A 293 -0.68 -21.04 1.35
C ILE A 293 -2.03 -20.38 1.63
N ASP A 294 -2.06 -19.06 1.52
CA ASP A 294 -3.27 -18.26 1.63
C ASP A 294 -4.03 -18.22 0.29
N TRP A 295 -5.36 -18.14 0.36
CA TRP A 295 -6.25 -18.29 -0.80
C TRP A 295 -6.03 -17.22 -1.88
N GLY A 296 -5.60 -16.01 -1.50
CA GLY A 296 -5.41 -14.88 -2.41
C GLY A 296 -4.14 -14.91 -3.26
N THR A 297 -3.36 -15.99 -3.20
CA THR A 297 -1.99 -16.02 -3.72
C THR A 297 -1.86 -16.77 -5.03
N LEU A 298 -0.76 -16.53 -5.76
CA LEU A 298 -0.44 -17.31 -6.96
C LEU A 298 -0.29 -18.80 -6.66
N TRP A 299 0.10 -19.14 -5.43
CA TRP A 299 0.34 -20.52 -5.00
C TRP A 299 -0.97 -21.27 -4.87
N TYR A 300 -2.04 -20.61 -4.40
CA TYR A 300 -3.38 -21.18 -4.35
C TYR A 300 -3.93 -21.45 -5.75
N ILE A 301 -3.76 -20.50 -6.67
CA ILE A 301 -4.12 -20.67 -8.09
C ILE A 301 -3.38 -21.88 -8.68
N GLY A 302 -2.09 -22.04 -8.37
CA GLY A 302 -1.29 -23.20 -8.79
C GLY A 302 -1.82 -24.53 -8.25
N ARG A 303 -2.19 -24.60 -6.96
CA ARG A 303 -2.80 -25.80 -6.36
C ARG A 303 -4.10 -26.21 -7.05
N TYR A 304 -4.95 -25.24 -7.38
CA TYR A 304 -6.16 -25.52 -8.14
C TYR A 304 -5.86 -26.11 -9.52
N LEU A 305 -4.83 -25.59 -10.21
CA LEU A 305 -4.41 -26.10 -11.52
C LEU A 305 -3.81 -27.50 -11.44
N ASP A 306 -3.05 -27.82 -10.39
CA ASP A 306 -2.52 -29.18 -10.15
C ASP A 306 -3.65 -30.21 -10.16
N GLY A 307 -4.75 -29.94 -9.43
CA GLY A 307 -5.92 -30.81 -9.37
C GLY A 307 -6.69 -30.94 -10.70
N LYS A 308 -6.50 -30.02 -11.65
CA LYS A 308 -7.09 -30.10 -13.00
C LYS A 308 -6.20 -30.84 -14.00
N ILE A 309 -4.90 -30.84 -13.78
CA ILE A 309 -3.92 -31.47 -14.68
C ILE A 309 -3.68 -32.93 -14.27
N ASN A 310 -3.60 -33.21 -12.97
CA ASN A 310 -3.34 -34.55 -12.42
C ASN A 310 -4.64 -35.26 -12.02
N VAL A 311 -5.56 -35.42 -12.98
CA VAL A 311 -6.88 -36.06 -12.80
C VAL A 311 -6.70 -37.58 -12.60
N GLY A 312 -6.22 -38.00 -11.43
CA GLY A 312 -5.95 -39.41 -11.14
C GLY A 312 -5.27 -39.66 -9.80
N GLU A 313 -4.53 -38.68 -9.29
CA GLU A 313 -3.93 -38.72 -7.94
C GLU A 313 -4.33 -37.45 -7.18
N PRO A 314 -5.41 -37.50 -6.39
CA PRO A 314 -5.80 -36.38 -5.52
C PRO A 314 -4.63 -35.98 -4.63
N GLY A 315 -4.28 -34.70 -4.63
CA GLY A 315 -3.14 -34.20 -3.85
C GLY A 315 -1.77 -34.34 -4.54
N ALA A 316 -1.73 -34.64 -5.84
CA ALA A 316 -0.48 -34.68 -6.61
C ALA A 316 -0.27 -33.39 -7.42
N GLY A 317 0.96 -32.88 -7.40
CA GLY A 317 1.40 -31.75 -8.22
C GLY A 317 2.48 -30.90 -7.54
N PRO A 318 3.22 -30.07 -8.30
CA PRO A 318 4.29 -29.26 -7.75
C PRO A 318 3.82 -28.22 -6.72
N PHE A 319 2.66 -27.59 -6.90
CA PHE A 319 2.12 -26.60 -5.96
C PHE A 319 1.51 -27.24 -4.72
N GLU A 320 0.87 -28.40 -4.86
CA GLU A 320 0.41 -29.18 -3.71
C GLU A 320 1.60 -29.68 -2.88
N TRP A 321 2.66 -30.19 -3.53
CA TRP A 321 3.90 -30.58 -2.85
C TRP A 321 4.53 -29.41 -2.11
N LEU A 322 4.58 -28.21 -2.72
CA LEU A 322 5.06 -26.99 -2.05
C LEU A 322 4.20 -26.63 -0.83
N SER A 323 2.87 -26.82 -0.91
CA SER A 323 1.97 -26.61 0.22
C SER A 323 2.31 -27.51 1.40
N ASN A 324 2.72 -28.75 1.14
CA ASN A 324 3.13 -29.72 2.14
C ASN A 324 4.59 -29.53 2.61
N ASN A 325 5.38 -28.73 1.90
CA ASN A 325 6.80 -28.47 2.18
C ASN A 325 7.05 -26.96 2.39
N ILE A 326 6.41 -26.39 3.42
CA ILE A 326 6.42 -24.96 3.72
C ILE A 326 7.84 -24.34 3.77
N PRO A 327 8.89 -24.97 4.36
CA PRO A 327 10.23 -24.39 4.34
C PRO A 327 10.78 -24.18 2.91
N VAL A 328 10.48 -25.10 1.99
CA VAL A 328 10.89 -24.98 0.58
C VAL A 328 10.11 -23.87 -0.11
N LEU A 329 8.80 -23.80 0.12
CA LEU A 329 7.95 -22.72 -0.39
C LEU A 329 8.43 -21.35 0.11
N ASN A 330 8.79 -21.21 1.39
CA ASN A 330 9.35 -19.98 1.95
C ASN A 330 10.63 -19.57 1.20
N ASN A 331 11.58 -20.49 1.04
CA ASN A 331 12.83 -20.23 0.33
C ASN A 331 12.59 -19.83 -1.13
N LEU A 332 11.66 -20.49 -1.81
CA LEU A 332 11.29 -20.16 -3.19
C LEU A 332 10.66 -18.77 -3.29
N ALA A 333 9.70 -18.44 -2.42
CA ALA A 333 9.08 -17.13 -2.36
C ALA A 333 10.11 -16.02 -2.11
N TYR A 334 11.06 -16.24 -1.18
CA TYR A 334 12.16 -15.32 -0.91
C TYR A 334 13.09 -15.17 -2.12
N ALA A 335 13.43 -16.27 -2.80
CA ALA A 335 14.27 -16.23 -3.99
C ALA A 335 13.59 -15.45 -5.13
N LEU A 336 12.31 -15.68 -5.39
CA LEU A 336 11.54 -14.96 -6.41
C LEU A 336 11.43 -13.47 -6.09
N PHE A 337 11.14 -13.12 -4.83
CA PHE A 337 11.10 -11.73 -4.40
C PHE A 337 12.47 -11.05 -4.50
N PHE A 338 13.55 -11.74 -4.12
CA PHE A 338 14.92 -11.24 -4.27
C PHE A 338 15.27 -11.00 -5.75
N LEU A 339 14.96 -11.95 -6.64
CA LEU A 339 15.15 -11.80 -8.08
C LEU A 339 14.36 -10.62 -8.64
N ALA A 340 13.12 -10.41 -8.18
CA ALA A 340 12.34 -9.24 -8.54
C ALA A 340 12.99 -7.94 -8.07
N CYS A 341 13.51 -7.88 -6.84
CA CYS A 341 14.26 -6.74 -6.33
C CYS A 341 15.54 -6.45 -7.13
N VAL A 342 16.24 -7.49 -7.59
CA VAL A 342 17.39 -7.37 -8.52
C VAL A 342 16.92 -6.82 -9.87
N GLY A 343 15.81 -7.33 -10.43
CA GLY A 343 15.22 -6.82 -11.66
C GLY A 343 14.84 -5.33 -11.55
N ILE A 344 14.24 -4.93 -10.43
CA ILE A 344 13.90 -3.53 -10.13
C ILE A 344 15.17 -2.68 -9.98
N ALA A 345 16.24 -3.21 -9.38
CA ALA A 345 17.52 -2.52 -9.30
C ALA A 345 18.14 -2.31 -10.69
N VAL A 346 18.13 -3.34 -11.53
CA VAL A 346 18.60 -3.22 -12.93
C VAL A 346 17.78 -2.18 -13.68
N LEU A 347 16.45 -2.22 -13.55
CA LEU A 347 15.57 -1.21 -14.13
C LEU A 347 15.92 0.20 -13.63
N ALA A 348 16.07 0.36 -12.32
CA ALA A 348 16.38 1.65 -11.70
C ALA A 348 17.71 2.24 -12.17
N LEU A 349 18.73 1.41 -12.35
CA LEU A 349 20.07 1.84 -12.76
C LEU A 349 20.19 2.01 -14.28
N ARG A 350 19.40 1.28 -15.10
CA ARG A 350 19.49 1.34 -16.56
C ARG A 350 18.43 2.20 -17.25
N ALA A 351 17.34 2.57 -16.56
CA ALA A 351 16.27 3.38 -17.13
C ALA A 351 16.79 4.66 -17.84
N PRO A 352 16.20 5.06 -18.98
CA PRO A 352 16.65 6.22 -19.75
C PRO A 352 16.72 7.48 -18.91
N ARG A 353 15.70 7.69 -18.09
CA ARG A 353 15.65 8.72 -17.05
C ARG A 353 15.53 8.03 -15.69
N ARG A 354 16.07 8.64 -14.64
CA ARG A 354 15.92 8.17 -13.25
C ARG A 354 14.43 7.92 -12.96
N PRO A 355 14.00 6.71 -12.57
CA PRO A 355 12.61 6.44 -12.21
C PRO A 355 12.19 7.26 -10.99
N ARG A 356 10.88 7.47 -10.82
CA ARG A 356 10.36 8.12 -9.60
C ARG A 356 10.36 7.16 -8.42
N LEU A 357 10.55 7.68 -7.21
CA LEU A 357 10.58 6.90 -5.97
C LEU A 357 9.30 6.08 -5.82
N ALA A 358 8.13 6.70 -6.04
CA ALA A 358 6.85 6.03 -5.94
C ALA A 358 6.68 4.86 -6.92
N GLN A 359 7.21 4.98 -8.15
CA GLN A 359 7.14 3.90 -9.14
C GLN A 359 7.93 2.67 -8.67
N LEU A 360 9.16 2.88 -8.19
CA LEU A 360 9.98 1.79 -7.67
C LEU A 360 9.38 1.21 -6.37
N ALA A 361 8.86 2.07 -5.48
CA ALA A 361 8.17 1.64 -4.27
C ALA A 361 6.98 0.72 -4.56
N PHE A 362 6.11 1.12 -5.50
CA PHE A 362 4.98 0.29 -5.94
C PHE A 362 5.47 -1.07 -6.46
N LEU A 363 6.47 -1.09 -7.35
CA LEU A 363 6.98 -2.33 -7.93
C LEU A 363 7.56 -3.28 -6.87
N VAL A 364 8.27 -2.77 -5.87
CA VAL A 364 8.84 -3.61 -4.79
C VAL A 364 7.71 -4.20 -3.92
N VAL A 365 6.75 -3.39 -3.48
CA VAL A 365 5.65 -3.89 -2.63
C VAL A 365 4.75 -4.83 -3.42
N ALA A 366 4.47 -4.55 -4.69
CA ALA A 366 3.71 -5.43 -5.56
C ALA A 366 4.45 -6.76 -5.81
N ALA A 367 5.75 -6.73 -6.05
CA ALA A 367 6.55 -7.95 -6.19
C ALA A 367 6.49 -8.82 -4.92
N PHE A 368 6.53 -8.20 -3.74
CA PHE A 368 6.33 -8.93 -2.49
C PHE A 368 4.97 -9.62 -2.44
N LEU A 369 3.88 -8.90 -2.75
CA LEU A 369 2.53 -9.49 -2.73
C LEU A 369 2.34 -10.60 -3.76
N ILE A 370 2.88 -10.42 -4.97
CA ILE A 370 2.82 -11.41 -6.04
C ILE A 370 3.48 -12.72 -5.60
N PHE A 371 4.70 -12.66 -5.04
CA PHE A 371 5.47 -13.87 -4.72
C PHE A 371 5.27 -14.40 -3.30
N SER A 372 4.64 -13.65 -2.40
CA SER A 372 4.33 -14.08 -1.04
C SER A 372 3.37 -15.27 -1.03
N LYS A 373 3.56 -16.19 -0.08
CA LYS A 373 2.59 -17.26 0.24
C LYS A 373 1.38 -16.78 1.06
N VAL A 374 1.39 -15.51 1.47
CA VAL A 374 0.29 -14.86 2.20
C VAL A 374 -0.11 -13.57 1.48
N TRP A 375 -1.39 -13.45 1.11
CA TRP A 375 -1.96 -12.24 0.52
C TRP A 375 -3.42 -12.07 0.94
N SER A 376 -3.58 -11.51 2.15
CA SER A 376 -4.89 -11.22 2.70
C SER A 376 -5.57 -10.03 2.00
N GLN A 377 -6.90 -9.97 2.08
CA GLN A 377 -7.74 -9.04 1.32
C GLN A 377 -7.34 -7.56 1.44
N GLN A 378 -6.93 -7.14 2.63
CA GLN A 378 -6.59 -5.77 3.00
C GLN A 378 -5.18 -5.35 2.60
N PHE A 379 -4.32 -6.29 2.18
CA PHE A 379 -2.97 -5.94 1.71
C PHE A 379 -3.02 -5.07 0.44
N VAL A 380 -4.15 -5.08 -0.27
CA VAL A 380 -4.50 -4.12 -1.33
C VAL A 380 -4.28 -2.66 -0.91
N LEU A 381 -4.51 -2.34 0.36
CA LEU A 381 -4.38 -0.99 0.89
C LEU A 381 -2.92 -0.51 0.90
N TRP A 382 -1.93 -1.41 0.92
CA TRP A 382 -0.50 -1.05 0.88
C TRP A 382 -0.13 -0.46 -0.47
N LEU A 383 -0.70 -1.02 -1.54
CA LEU A 383 -0.50 -0.57 -2.90
C LEU A 383 -1.25 0.72 -3.20
N LEU A 384 -2.37 0.99 -2.52
CA LEU A 384 -3.25 2.11 -2.84
C LEU A 384 -2.55 3.49 -2.87
N PRO A 385 -1.87 3.95 -1.81
CA PRO A 385 -1.18 5.25 -1.85
C PRO A 385 0.00 5.24 -2.83
N LEU A 386 0.68 4.09 -2.99
CA LEU A 386 1.78 3.93 -3.93
C LEU A 386 1.30 4.00 -5.38
N ALA A 387 0.14 3.43 -5.71
CA ALA A 387 -0.47 3.47 -7.03
C ALA A 387 -0.84 4.91 -7.41
N VAL A 388 -1.44 5.66 -6.49
CA VAL A 388 -1.74 7.09 -6.68
C VAL A 388 -0.47 7.88 -6.98
N LEU A 389 0.60 7.65 -6.22
CA LEU A 389 1.85 8.38 -6.43
C LEU A 389 2.61 7.91 -7.68
N ALA A 390 2.58 6.61 -8.00
CA ALA A 390 3.33 5.98 -9.08
C ALA A 390 2.68 6.23 -10.45
N ARG A 391 1.36 6.06 -10.56
CA ARG A 391 0.64 6.13 -11.84
C ARG A 391 -0.80 6.63 -11.63
N PRO A 392 -1.01 7.95 -11.51
CA PRO A 392 -2.34 8.53 -11.28
C PRO A 392 -3.18 8.55 -12.56
N LYS A 393 -3.53 7.37 -13.08
CA LYS A 393 -4.36 7.18 -14.29
C LYS A 393 -5.53 6.25 -13.96
N TRP A 394 -6.74 6.68 -14.27
CA TRP A 394 -7.97 6.05 -13.75
C TRP A 394 -8.28 4.69 -14.37
N GLY A 395 -8.06 4.50 -15.69
CA GLY A 395 -8.53 3.30 -16.39
C GLY A 395 -8.05 1.97 -15.79
N ALA A 396 -6.72 1.75 -15.74
CA ALA A 396 -6.16 0.52 -15.17
C ALA A 396 -6.37 0.42 -13.65
N PHE A 397 -6.44 1.56 -12.96
CA PHE A 397 -6.74 1.60 -11.53
C PHE A 397 -8.16 1.07 -11.25
N LEU A 398 -9.17 1.53 -12.00
CA LEU A 398 -10.55 1.07 -11.83
C LEU A 398 -10.73 -0.41 -12.20
N ALA A 399 -10.01 -0.90 -13.22
CA ALA A 399 -9.99 -2.32 -13.53
C ALA A 399 -9.44 -3.17 -12.37
N TRP A 400 -8.36 -2.71 -11.73
CA TRP A 400 -7.84 -3.32 -10.52
C TRP A 400 -8.85 -3.25 -9.37
N GLN A 401 -9.47 -2.08 -9.13
CA GLN A 401 -10.49 -1.93 -8.08
C GLN A 401 -11.69 -2.88 -8.28
N LEU A 402 -12.12 -3.10 -9.52
CA LEU A 402 -13.19 -4.05 -9.83
C LEU A 402 -12.77 -5.49 -9.53
N ALA A 403 -11.54 -5.88 -9.88
CA ALA A 403 -11.00 -7.20 -9.54
C ALA A 403 -10.93 -7.40 -8.01
N GLU A 404 -10.56 -6.37 -7.25
CA GLU A 404 -10.51 -6.40 -5.79
C GLU A 404 -11.91 -6.53 -5.15
N VAL A 405 -12.93 -5.88 -5.71
CA VAL A 405 -14.33 -6.08 -5.28
C VAL A 405 -14.77 -7.51 -5.57
N GLY A 406 -14.46 -8.04 -6.75
CA GLY A 406 -14.78 -9.43 -7.11
C GLY A 406 -14.10 -10.43 -6.18
N TYR A 407 -12.82 -10.23 -5.88
CA TYR A 407 -12.11 -11.05 -4.90
C TYR A 407 -12.73 -10.93 -3.50
N PHE A 408 -13.05 -9.71 -3.06
CA PHE A 408 -13.66 -9.50 -1.74
C PHE A 408 -14.96 -10.30 -1.60
N VAL A 409 -15.84 -10.25 -2.60
CA VAL A 409 -17.10 -11.02 -2.57
C VAL A 409 -16.83 -12.52 -2.57
N ALA A 410 -15.91 -12.99 -3.43
CA ALA A 410 -15.54 -14.41 -3.49
C ALA A 410 -14.94 -14.89 -2.16
N PHE A 411 -14.04 -14.12 -1.54
CA PHE A 411 -13.41 -14.48 -0.28
C PHE A 411 -14.41 -14.71 0.86
N TYR A 412 -15.47 -13.89 0.93
CA TYR A 412 -16.52 -14.09 1.93
C TYR A 412 -17.42 -15.28 1.62
N GLY A 413 -17.66 -15.59 0.34
CA GLY A 413 -18.31 -16.84 -0.03
C GLY A 413 -17.48 -18.08 0.34
N GLU A 414 -16.16 -18.01 0.21
CA GLU A 414 -15.23 -19.07 0.62
C GLU A 414 -15.23 -19.25 2.14
N LEU A 415 -15.20 -18.15 2.91
CA LEU A 415 -15.32 -18.19 4.37
C LEU A 415 -16.66 -18.78 4.83
N LEU A 416 -17.75 -18.37 4.19
CA LEU A 416 -19.07 -18.92 4.50
C LEU A 416 -19.10 -20.42 4.19
N GLY A 417 -18.59 -20.84 3.03
CA GLY A 417 -18.56 -22.24 2.64
C GLY A 417 -17.71 -23.11 3.57
N THR A 418 -16.58 -22.59 4.01
CA THR A 418 -15.72 -23.23 5.03
C THR A 418 -16.43 -23.32 6.38
N SER A 419 -17.23 -22.31 6.75
CA SER A 419 -17.92 -22.27 8.05
C SER A 419 -19.19 -23.14 8.10
N THR A 420 -19.75 -23.49 6.94
CA THR A 420 -20.95 -24.34 6.83
C THR A 420 -20.66 -25.72 6.23
N ASP A 421 -19.38 -26.06 6.01
CA ASP A 421 -18.93 -27.26 5.29
C ASP A 421 -19.65 -27.48 3.93
N THR A 422 -20.13 -26.40 3.32
CA THR A 422 -20.98 -26.44 2.12
C THR A 422 -20.54 -25.32 1.17
N PRO A 423 -19.91 -25.64 0.03
CA PRO A 423 -19.44 -24.62 -0.91
C PRO A 423 -20.59 -23.72 -1.40
N VAL A 424 -20.40 -22.40 -1.33
CA VAL A 424 -21.37 -21.41 -1.84
C VAL A 424 -21.35 -21.36 -3.36
N PHE A 425 -20.19 -21.59 -3.97
CA PHE A 425 -19.97 -21.66 -5.40
C PHE A 425 -18.84 -22.67 -5.70
N PRO A 426 -18.63 -23.08 -6.95
CA PRO A 426 -17.48 -23.91 -7.33
C PRO A 426 -16.16 -23.17 -7.08
N GLU A 427 -15.14 -23.86 -6.56
CA GLU A 427 -13.80 -23.30 -6.26
C GLU A 427 -13.19 -22.50 -7.44
N GLY A 428 -13.46 -22.92 -8.68
CA GLY A 428 -13.01 -22.21 -9.88
C GLY A 428 -13.49 -20.76 -9.99
N VAL A 429 -14.63 -20.40 -9.37
CA VAL A 429 -15.13 -19.02 -9.29
C VAL A 429 -14.23 -18.18 -8.40
N PHE A 430 -13.82 -18.71 -7.24
CA PHE A 430 -12.87 -18.04 -6.36
C PHE A 430 -11.50 -17.89 -7.03
N VAL A 431 -11.01 -18.96 -7.68
CA VAL A 431 -9.73 -18.94 -8.40
C VAL A 431 -9.74 -17.93 -9.54
N LEU A 432 -10.86 -17.76 -10.25
CA LEU A 432 -11.02 -16.70 -11.24
C LEU A 432 -10.86 -15.32 -10.60
N ALA A 433 -11.52 -15.07 -9.46
CA ALA A 433 -11.41 -13.79 -8.76
C ALA A 433 -9.98 -13.52 -8.26
N ALA A 434 -9.31 -14.52 -7.68
CA ALA A 434 -7.89 -14.45 -7.29
C ALA A 434 -6.97 -14.19 -8.49
N THR A 435 -7.24 -14.85 -9.62
CA THR A 435 -6.47 -14.66 -10.87
C THR A 435 -6.64 -13.26 -11.41
N LEU A 436 -7.86 -12.70 -11.40
CA LEU A 436 -8.13 -11.32 -11.85
C LEU A 436 -7.42 -10.29 -10.95
N ARG A 437 -7.42 -10.49 -9.63
CA ARG A 437 -6.62 -9.69 -8.69
C ARG A 437 -5.13 -9.72 -9.07
N LEU A 438 -4.56 -10.92 -9.21
CA LEU A 438 -3.15 -11.08 -9.52
C LEU A 438 -2.80 -10.44 -10.88
N ALA A 439 -3.60 -10.73 -11.90
CA ALA A 439 -3.40 -10.23 -13.26
C ALA A 439 -3.45 -8.70 -13.33
N THR A 440 -4.41 -8.07 -12.64
CA THR A 440 -4.52 -6.60 -12.65
C THR A 440 -3.34 -5.92 -11.94
N VAL A 441 -2.83 -6.49 -10.85
CA VAL A 441 -1.60 -5.99 -10.18
C VAL A 441 -0.37 -6.18 -11.09
N VAL A 442 -0.25 -7.32 -11.77
CA VAL A 442 0.83 -7.55 -12.76
C VAL A 442 0.74 -6.56 -13.91
N VAL A 443 -0.46 -6.29 -14.44
CA VAL A 443 -0.69 -5.27 -15.49
C VAL A 443 -0.27 -3.88 -15.01
N LEU A 444 -0.61 -3.49 -13.77
CA LEU A 444 -0.14 -2.23 -13.19
C LEU A 444 1.39 -2.17 -13.12
N CYS A 445 2.05 -3.26 -12.70
CA CYS A 445 3.51 -3.34 -12.71
C CYS A 445 4.09 -3.14 -14.12
N VAL A 446 3.55 -3.85 -15.12
CA VAL A 446 3.98 -3.73 -16.53
C VAL A 446 3.81 -2.31 -17.04
N LEU A 447 2.67 -1.66 -16.78
CA LEU A 447 2.41 -0.29 -17.19
C LEU A 447 3.36 0.71 -16.52
N ILE A 448 3.70 0.52 -15.25
CA ILE A 448 4.69 1.34 -14.55
C ILE A 448 6.09 1.13 -15.14
N VAL A 449 6.49 -0.11 -15.41
CA VAL A 449 7.78 -0.41 -16.07
C VAL A 449 7.84 0.24 -17.45
N GLN A 450 6.75 0.19 -18.22
CA GLN A 450 6.66 0.88 -19.52
C GLN A 450 6.85 2.38 -19.38
N GLU A 451 6.21 3.04 -18.41
CA GLU A 451 6.37 4.48 -18.15
C GLU A 451 7.79 4.84 -17.65
N ILE A 452 8.45 3.94 -16.93
CA ILE A 452 9.87 4.11 -16.55
C ILE A 452 10.77 4.07 -17.79
N LEU A 453 10.50 3.15 -18.72
CA LEU A 453 11.27 2.98 -19.96
C LEU A 453 10.91 4.02 -21.02
N ARG A 454 9.71 4.62 -20.94
CA ARG A 454 9.15 5.65 -21.82
C ARG A 454 8.67 6.86 -21.00
N PRO A 455 9.60 7.69 -20.48
CA PRO A 455 9.29 8.76 -19.53
C PRO A 455 8.31 9.82 -20.06
N GLU A 456 8.15 9.93 -21.38
CA GLU A 456 7.16 10.79 -22.04
C GLU A 456 5.71 10.39 -21.74
N GLN A 457 5.48 9.15 -21.31
CA GLN A 457 4.15 8.65 -20.95
C GLN A 457 3.79 8.89 -19.47
N ASP A 458 4.73 9.34 -18.65
CA ASP A 458 4.56 9.56 -17.22
C ASP A 458 3.77 10.85 -16.95
N ALA A 459 2.52 10.71 -16.49
CA ALA A 459 1.60 11.82 -16.25
C ALA A 459 2.13 12.82 -15.21
N VAL A 460 2.91 12.35 -14.23
CA VAL A 460 3.46 13.24 -13.19
C VAL A 460 4.56 14.12 -13.77
N ARG A 461 5.33 13.62 -14.75
CA ARG A 461 6.38 14.40 -15.42
C ARG A 461 5.84 15.49 -16.35
N ALA A 462 4.58 15.38 -16.77
CA ALA A 462 3.91 16.47 -17.49
C ALA A 462 3.66 17.68 -16.56
N SER A 463 3.47 17.45 -15.26
CA SER A 463 3.21 18.50 -14.27
C SER A 463 4.45 18.92 -13.48
N TYR A 464 5.42 18.02 -13.27
CA TYR A 464 6.63 18.26 -12.48
C TYR A 464 7.89 18.06 -13.33
N PRO A 465 8.87 18.98 -13.30
CA PRO A 465 10.09 18.86 -14.08
C PRO A 465 10.91 17.62 -13.76
N ASP A 466 10.94 17.16 -12.50
CA ASP A 466 11.60 15.93 -12.05
C ASP A 466 10.72 15.12 -11.07
N ASP A 467 11.30 14.48 -10.04
CA ASP A 467 10.54 13.62 -9.11
C ASP A 467 10.19 14.39 -7.81
N PRO A 468 8.93 14.83 -7.62
CA PRO A 468 8.53 15.56 -6.41
C PRO A 468 8.66 14.73 -5.12
N ASP A 469 8.77 13.40 -5.24
CA ASP A 469 8.89 12.50 -4.09
C ASP A 469 10.35 12.21 -3.73
N ALA A 470 11.32 12.58 -4.57
CA ALA A 470 12.71 12.17 -4.42
C ALA A 470 13.49 12.93 -3.32
N GLY A 471 12.91 13.98 -2.74
CA GLY A 471 13.46 14.67 -1.58
C GLY A 471 14.81 15.33 -1.84
N VAL A 472 15.89 14.79 -1.26
CA VAL A 472 17.27 15.28 -1.47
C VAL A 472 17.84 14.92 -2.84
N ILE A 473 17.17 14.03 -3.57
CA ILE A 473 17.56 13.52 -4.89
C ILE A 473 16.84 14.29 -6.01
N ASP A 474 15.75 14.99 -5.69
CA ASP A 474 14.97 15.80 -6.63
C ASP A 474 15.83 16.90 -7.27
N GLY A 475 15.87 16.93 -8.60
CA GLY A 475 16.69 17.86 -9.40
C GLY A 475 18.20 17.60 -9.36
N ALA A 476 18.67 16.56 -8.65
CA ALA A 476 20.08 16.22 -8.60
C ALA A 476 20.52 15.46 -9.87
N PRO A 477 21.68 15.79 -10.48
CA PRO A 477 22.19 15.07 -11.64
C PRO A 477 22.44 13.58 -11.33
N ASP A 478 22.40 12.73 -12.35
CA ASP A 478 22.85 11.34 -12.23
C ASP A 478 24.36 11.30 -11.93
N ALA A 479 24.79 10.31 -11.14
CA ALA A 479 26.18 10.11 -10.78
C ALA A 479 27.06 9.91 -12.03
N GLY A 480 28.34 10.31 -11.94
CA GLY A 480 29.25 10.30 -13.09
C GLY A 480 29.42 8.94 -13.77
N TRP A 481 29.30 7.84 -13.03
CA TRP A 481 29.39 6.48 -13.58
C TRP A 481 28.18 6.10 -14.45
N VAL A 482 27.02 6.76 -14.27
CA VAL A 482 25.83 6.59 -15.11
C VAL A 482 25.93 7.42 -16.39
N THR A 483 26.50 8.63 -16.30
CA THR A 483 26.55 9.59 -17.41
C THR A 483 27.75 9.36 -18.35
N ARG A 484 28.90 8.91 -17.82
CA ARG A 484 30.13 8.64 -18.62
C ARG A 484 29.90 7.61 -19.75
N PRO A 485 29.26 6.44 -19.54
CA PRO A 485 29.03 5.46 -20.60
C PRO A 485 28.06 5.95 -21.69
N ARG A 486 27.09 6.80 -21.32
CA ARG A 486 26.11 7.37 -22.27
C ARG A 486 26.68 8.48 -23.13
N ALA A 487 27.62 9.27 -22.60
CA ALA A 487 28.33 10.29 -23.36
C ALA A 487 29.26 9.66 -24.41
N THR A 488 29.90 8.53 -24.10
CA THR A 488 30.74 7.78 -25.05
C THR A 488 29.91 7.12 -26.16
N ALA A 489 28.70 6.62 -25.86
CA ALA A 489 27.81 6.03 -26.86
C ALA A 489 27.16 7.06 -27.82
N ARG A 490 27.15 8.35 -27.47
CA ARG A 490 26.54 9.43 -28.27
C ARG A 490 27.51 10.25 -29.10
N ARG A 491 28.81 9.93 -29.13
CA ARG A 491 29.75 10.58 -30.06
C ARG A 491 29.43 10.10 -31.49
N PRO A 492 28.94 10.96 -32.39
CA PRO A 492 28.91 10.64 -33.80
C PRO A 492 30.36 10.53 -34.28
N ASP A 493 30.64 9.52 -35.08
CA ASP A 493 31.91 9.33 -35.78
C ASP A 493 32.17 10.59 -36.63
N ARG A 494 32.96 11.54 -36.10
CA ARG A 494 33.44 12.67 -36.88
C ARG A 494 34.49 12.13 -37.83
N ARG A 495 34.05 11.62 -38.99
CA ARG A 495 34.94 11.48 -40.14
C ARG A 495 35.48 12.87 -40.49
N PRO A 496 36.79 13.06 -40.58
CA PRO A 496 37.34 14.30 -41.11
C PRO A 496 36.87 14.42 -42.56
N ILE A 497 36.23 15.54 -42.89
CA ILE A 497 36.12 15.96 -44.29
C ILE A 497 37.52 16.41 -44.67
N SER A 498 38.20 15.60 -45.48
CA SER A 498 39.50 15.96 -46.07
C SER A 498 39.32 17.16 -47.02
N PRO A 499 40.34 18.04 -47.12
CA PRO A 499 40.24 19.35 -47.77
C PRO A 499 39.98 19.31 -49.27
#